data_AF-A0AAD1S404-F1
#
_entry.id   AF-A0AAD1S404-F1
#
_cell.length_a   1.000
_cell.length_b   1.000
_cell.length_c   1.000
_cell.angle_alpha   90.00
_cell.angle_beta   90.00
_cell.angle_gamma   90.00
#
_symmetry.space_group_name_H-M   'P 1'
#
loop_
_entity.id
_entity.type
_entity.pdbx_description
1 polymer ?
#
loop_
_entity_poly.entity_id
_entity_poly.type
_entity_poly.pdbx_seq_one_letter_code
_entity_poly.pdbx_strand_id
1 'polypeptide(L)'
;MEAARNYRTELQQRLLGLTQARRQIKDSAAQTRDTLKQHFLDVKGAVIKLLDERLQALIQEVDTIAQENIKPLDECQKLLEQGVSTAEDLLKDGEIALSCMAQEPENLCNFTNKAMHIQLDSLPEVPSLVEAPCLSAQLDDSFLSAARNHISKHCTVASRPPILIEELIERPGGILVRWCKVDDEFVAHDYRLQCRKNVASHFEDVYVGSESEFIVLHIDPNIDYQFRVCGRGDGRHEWSPWSVSQLGKTTLVPHEWCSGFEGYSLSSRRNIALRNDSVSHEVLYSKAATYSSGQTLTFRVESVGQLDKRDSIGVCVEPQFGYESLQRDKAVCISTSGAVFVNGKEMTNQLPPITPGSTITFDMEVVSLGTSNNNEGPIHKRRVTIGSNNREVVFDWMLEQTCDSLYFGCSFIHSGWKVLVF
;
A
#
# COMPACT_ATOMS: atom_id res chain seq x y z
N MET A 1 -33.56 -25.42 -37.67
CA MET A 1 -33.79 -23.98 -37.40
C MET A 1 -33.30 -23.56 -36.02
N GLU A 2 -33.61 -24.29 -34.96
CA GLU A 2 -33.17 -23.98 -33.58
C GLU A 2 -31.64 -24.00 -33.41
N ALA A 3 -30.95 -25.01 -33.95
CA ALA A 3 -29.48 -25.05 -33.99
C ALA A 3 -28.86 -23.82 -34.68
N ALA A 4 -29.45 -23.34 -35.77
CA ALA A 4 -28.98 -22.15 -36.48
C ALA A 4 -29.22 -20.84 -35.68
N ARG A 5 -30.32 -20.78 -34.90
CA ARG A 5 -30.57 -19.65 -33.97
C ARG A 5 -29.56 -19.64 -32.84
N ASN A 6 -29.30 -20.79 -32.21
CA ASN A 6 -28.31 -20.92 -31.14
C ASN A 6 -26.91 -20.56 -31.62
N TYR A 7 -26.51 -21.07 -32.79
CA TYR A 7 -25.23 -20.74 -33.41
C TYR A 7 -25.09 -19.23 -33.71
N ARG A 8 -26.14 -18.58 -34.23
CA ARG A 8 -26.14 -17.13 -34.45
C ARG A 8 -25.96 -16.36 -33.14
N THR A 9 -26.66 -16.75 -32.07
CA THR A 9 -26.52 -16.12 -30.75
C THR A 9 -25.10 -16.26 -30.22
N GLU A 10 -24.51 -17.45 -30.33
CA GLU A 10 -23.13 -17.70 -29.92
C GLU A 10 -22.12 -16.86 -30.71
N LEU A 11 -22.29 -16.76 -32.03
CA LEU A 11 -21.46 -15.88 -32.87
C LEU A 11 -21.60 -14.40 -32.49
N GLN A 12 -22.81 -13.94 -32.18
CA GLN A 12 -23.04 -12.57 -31.70
C GLN A 12 -22.33 -12.31 -30.36
N GLN A 13 -22.39 -13.27 -29.44
CA GLN A 13 -21.68 -13.19 -28.16
C GLN A 13 -20.16 -13.16 -28.36
N ARG A 14 -19.60 -14.00 -29.24
CA ARG A 14 -18.18 -13.98 -29.59
C ARG A 14 -17.75 -12.67 -30.25
N LEU A 15 -18.59 -12.08 -31.10
CA LEU A 15 -18.34 -10.80 -31.75
C LEU A 15 -18.31 -9.63 -30.73
N LEU A 16 -19.21 -9.67 -29.74
CA LEU A 16 -19.18 -8.74 -28.61
C LEU A 16 -17.88 -8.88 -27.82
N GLY A 17 -17.48 -10.11 -27.48
CA GLY A 17 -16.23 -10.40 -26.79
C GLY A 17 -15.00 -9.90 -27.57
N LEU A 18 -14.96 -10.10 -28.89
CA LEU A 18 -13.89 -9.59 -29.75
C LEU A 18 -13.82 -8.05 -29.76
N THR A 19 -14.99 -7.40 -29.77
CA THR A 19 -15.07 -5.93 -29.73
C THR A 19 -14.55 -5.39 -28.39
N GLN A 20 -14.89 -6.05 -27.30
CA GLN A 20 -14.39 -5.73 -25.96
C GLN A 20 -12.87 -5.93 -25.86
N ALA A 21 -12.35 -7.07 -26.32
CA ALA A 21 -10.91 -7.34 -26.35
C ALA A 21 -10.14 -6.27 -27.16
N ARG A 22 -10.70 -5.84 -28.31
CA ARG A 22 -10.10 -4.77 -29.12
C ARG A 22 -10.10 -3.43 -28.40
N ARG A 23 -11.18 -3.08 -27.71
CA ARG A 23 -11.27 -1.85 -26.91
C ARG A 23 -10.23 -1.88 -25.80
N GLN A 24 -10.17 -2.98 -25.06
CA GLN A 24 -9.22 -3.21 -23.98
C GLN A 24 -7.76 -3.05 -24.40
N ILE A 25 -7.36 -3.60 -25.55
CA ILE A 25 -5.99 -3.42 -26.09
C ILE A 25 -5.72 -1.95 -26.42
N LYS A 26 -6.69 -1.24 -27.01
CA LYS A 26 -6.52 0.18 -27.35
C LYS A 26 -6.38 1.04 -26.09
N ASP A 27 -7.24 0.81 -25.11
CA ASP A 27 -7.27 1.56 -23.86
C ASP A 27 -6.01 1.28 -23.03
N SER A 28 -5.59 0.01 -22.92
CA SER A 28 -4.35 -0.36 -22.21
C SER A 28 -3.11 0.19 -22.91
N ALA A 29 -3.06 0.20 -24.24
CA ALA A 29 -1.97 0.80 -25.00
C ALA A 29 -1.92 2.32 -24.84
N ALA A 30 -3.06 3.01 -24.83
CA ALA A 30 -3.13 4.45 -24.58
C ALA A 30 -2.60 4.77 -23.17
N GLN A 31 -3.13 4.09 -22.16
CA GLN A 31 -2.70 4.25 -20.77
C GLN A 31 -1.21 3.96 -20.59
N THR A 32 -0.70 2.86 -21.17
CA THR A 32 0.72 2.50 -21.09
C THR A 32 1.61 3.57 -21.71
N ARG A 33 1.22 4.15 -22.86
CA ARG A 33 1.96 5.25 -23.48
C ARG A 33 2.01 6.47 -22.58
N ASP A 34 0.90 6.84 -21.95
CA ASP A 34 0.83 8.00 -21.07
C ASP A 34 1.65 7.80 -19.80
N THR A 35 1.57 6.60 -19.19
CA THR A 35 2.42 6.23 -18.05
C THR A 35 3.90 6.26 -18.40
N LEU A 36 4.30 5.71 -19.55
CA LEU A 36 5.70 5.76 -20.00
C LEU A 36 6.18 7.20 -20.21
N LYS A 37 5.39 8.03 -20.89
CA LYS A 37 5.72 9.45 -21.09
C LYS A 37 5.91 10.17 -19.75
N GLN A 38 4.98 9.99 -18.81
CA GLN A 38 5.08 10.63 -17.51
C GLN A 38 6.32 10.15 -16.75
N HIS A 39 6.56 8.84 -16.70
CA HIS A 39 7.73 8.26 -16.04
C HIS A 39 9.05 8.81 -16.60
N PHE A 40 9.20 8.88 -17.92
CA PHE A 40 10.42 9.44 -18.53
C PHE A 40 10.54 10.95 -18.35
N LEU A 41 9.44 11.69 -18.22
CA LEU A 41 9.47 13.10 -17.82
C LEU A 41 9.99 13.26 -16.39
N ASP A 42 9.51 12.44 -15.47
CA ASP A 42 9.91 12.48 -14.05
C ASP A 42 11.39 12.09 -13.90
N VAL A 43 11.82 10.99 -14.55
CA VAL A 43 13.23 10.55 -14.56
C VAL A 43 14.13 11.63 -15.16
N LYS A 44 13.74 12.26 -16.27
CA LYS A 44 14.50 13.36 -16.88
C LYS A 44 14.64 14.52 -15.89
N GLY A 45 13.56 14.91 -15.22
CA GLY A 45 13.57 15.97 -14.21
C GLY A 45 14.53 15.65 -13.05
N ALA A 46 14.48 14.42 -12.54
CA ALA A 46 15.36 13.97 -11.47
C ALA A 46 16.83 13.96 -11.88
N VAL A 47 17.16 13.44 -13.07
CA VAL A 47 18.54 13.40 -13.57
C VAL A 47 19.09 14.82 -13.81
N ILE A 48 18.31 15.72 -14.41
CA ILE A 48 18.72 17.12 -14.60
C ILE A 48 19.04 17.76 -13.25
N LYS A 49 18.14 17.61 -12.27
CA LYS A 49 18.34 18.15 -10.92
C LYS A 49 19.65 17.66 -10.29
N LEU A 50 19.93 16.36 -10.35
CA LEU A 50 21.17 15.79 -9.80
C LEU A 50 22.43 16.31 -10.50
N LEU A 51 22.37 16.52 -11.82
CA LEU A 51 23.49 17.10 -12.57
C LEU A 51 23.72 18.57 -12.21
N ASP A 52 22.65 19.36 -12.07
CA ASP A 52 22.71 20.76 -11.67
C ASP A 52 23.26 20.91 -10.24
N GLU A 53 22.80 20.08 -9.30
CA GLU A 53 23.32 20.02 -7.92
C GLU A 53 24.82 19.68 -7.89
N ARG A 54 25.25 18.72 -8.71
CA ARG A 54 26.67 18.36 -8.80
C ARG A 54 27.52 19.48 -9.39
N LEU A 55 27.03 20.18 -10.41
CA LEU A 55 27.71 21.32 -11.00
C LEU A 55 27.86 22.45 -9.99
N GLN A 56 26.81 22.78 -9.26
CA GLN A 56 26.85 23.81 -8.22
C GLN A 56 27.88 23.47 -7.12
N ALA A 57 27.92 22.22 -6.68
CA ALA A 57 28.90 21.78 -5.69
C ALA A 57 30.36 21.95 -6.19
N LEU A 58 30.63 21.62 -7.46
CA LEU A 58 31.96 21.78 -8.05
C LEU A 58 32.36 23.25 -8.22
N ILE A 59 31.41 24.11 -8.63
CA ILE A 59 31.65 25.56 -8.73
C ILE A 59 31.98 26.12 -7.34
N GLN A 60 31.22 25.73 -6.32
CA GLN A 60 31.47 26.17 -4.94
C GLN A 60 32.84 25.69 -4.43
N GLU A 61 33.28 24.49 -4.81
CA GLU A 61 34.62 23.98 -4.48
C GLU A 61 35.70 24.84 -5.15
N VAL A 62 35.54 25.19 -6.43
CA VAL A 62 36.44 26.11 -7.15
C VAL A 62 36.51 27.48 -6.47
N ASP A 63 35.35 28.06 -6.14
CA ASP A 63 35.27 29.38 -5.49
C ASP A 63 35.95 29.37 -4.11
N THR A 64 35.77 28.28 -3.35
CA THR A 64 36.39 28.11 -2.03
C THR A 64 37.90 28.05 -2.14
N ILE A 65 38.43 27.20 -3.04
CA ILE A 65 39.88 27.07 -3.25
C ILE A 65 40.46 28.40 -3.77
N ALA A 66 39.78 29.07 -4.71
CA ALA A 66 40.23 30.37 -5.21
C ALA A 66 40.32 31.40 -4.09
N GLN A 67 39.29 31.51 -3.25
CA GLN A 67 39.25 32.45 -2.14
C GLN A 67 40.35 32.16 -1.09
N GLU A 68 40.56 30.90 -0.75
CA GLU A 68 41.59 30.48 0.21
C GLU A 68 43.01 30.81 -0.28
N ASN A 69 43.27 30.69 -1.59
CA ASN A 69 44.59 30.90 -2.16
C ASN A 69 44.86 32.35 -2.59
N ILE A 70 43.83 33.15 -2.92
CA ILE A 70 43.98 34.57 -3.24
C ILE A 70 44.24 35.40 -1.97
N LYS A 71 43.60 35.05 -0.84
CA LYS A 71 43.68 35.85 0.39
C LYS A 71 45.12 36.12 0.87
N PRO A 72 46.05 35.14 0.93
CA PRO A 72 47.44 35.41 1.28
C PRO A 72 48.16 36.32 0.28
N LEU A 73 47.80 36.25 -1.01
CA LEU A 73 48.37 37.12 -2.04
C LEU A 73 47.90 38.57 -1.87
N ASP A 74 46.62 38.78 -1.55
CA ASP A 74 46.07 40.11 -1.22
C ASP A 74 46.75 40.71 0.02
N GLU A 75 47.04 39.88 1.04
CA GLU A 75 47.77 40.30 2.23
C GLU A 75 49.23 40.66 1.90
N CYS A 76 49.89 39.88 1.06
CA CYS A 76 51.24 40.16 0.55
C CYS A 76 51.27 41.47 -0.27
N GLN A 77 50.28 41.70 -1.15
CA GLN A 77 50.15 42.93 -1.92
C GLN A 77 50.04 44.15 -1.00
N LYS A 78 49.21 44.09 0.05
CA LYS A 78 49.07 45.20 1.02
C LYS A 78 50.38 45.52 1.73
N LEU A 79 51.15 44.49 2.11
CA LEU A 79 52.46 44.68 2.74
C LEU A 79 53.45 45.36 1.78
N LEU A 80 53.44 44.97 0.51
CA LEU A 80 54.26 45.60 -0.52
C LEU A 80 53.85 47.06 -0.77
N GLU A 81 52.56 47.34 -0.92
CA GLU A 81 52.03 48.69 -1.13
C GLU A 81 52.37 49.62 0.05
N GLN A 82 52.23 49.13 1.30
CA GLN A 82 52.63 49.88 2.50
C GLN A 82 54.14 50.12 2.54
N GLY A 83 54.94 49.12 2.19
CA GLY A 83 56.40 49.24 2.11
C GLY A 83 56.83 50.27 1.07
N VAL A 84 56.23 50.26 -0.11
CA VAL A 84 56.47 51.25 -1.18
C VAL A 84 56.08 52.64 -0.71
N SER A 85 54.88 52.83 -0.16
CA SER A 85 54.44 54.14 0.35
C SER A 85 55.37 54.68 1.43
N THR A 86 55.82 53.82 2.35
CA THR A 86 56.75 54.21 3.42
C THR A 86 58.12 54.62 2.85
N ALA A 87 58.59 53.90 1.83
CA ALA A 87 59.84 54.24 1.15
C ALA A 87 59.73 55.56 0.37
N GLU A 88 58.60 55.80 -0.32
CA GLU A 88 58.32 57.07 -1.01
C GLU A 88 58.27 58.26 -0.05
N ASP A 89 57.60 58.12 1.10
CA ASP A 89 57.55 59.15 2.14
C ASP A 89 58.95 59.45 2.71
N LEU A 90 59.75 58.40 2.94
CA LEU A 90 61.12 58.56 3.42
C LEU A 90 62.00 59.27 2.37
N LEU A 91 61.88 58.91 1.09
CA LEU A 91 62.60 59.57 0.00
C LEU A 91 62.28 61.07 -0.04
N LYS A 92 61.00 61.42 0.05
CA LYS A 92 60.54 62.81 0.06
C LYS A 92 61.07 63.58 1.27
N ASP A 93 61.01 63.00 2.47
CA ASP A 93 61.60 63.59 3.69
C ASP A 93 63.12 63.81 3.52
N GLY A 94 63.81 62.87 2.86
CA GLY A 94 65.23 62.98 2.53
C GLY A 94 65.54 64.12 1.56
N GLU A 95 64.75 64.28 0.50
CA GLU A 95 64.87 65.38 -0.46
C GLU A 95 64.65 66.75 0.19
N ILE A 96 63.69 66.86 1.11
CA ILE A 96 63.42 68.07 1.90
C ILE A 96 64.60 68.36 2.83
N ALA A 97 65.10 67.36 3.56
CA ALA A 97 66.24 67.51 4.45
C ALA A 97 67.50 67.99 3.71
N LEU A 98 67.75 67.47 2.50
CA LEU A 98 68.85 67.90 1.63
C LEU A 98 68.71 69.34 1.15
N SER A 99 67.48 69.76 0.82
CA SER A 99 67.20 71.11 0.28
C SER A 99 67.29 72.21 1.36
N CYS A 100 67.07 71.88 2.63
CA CYS A 100 67.01 72.81 3.75
C CYS A 100 68.25 72.77 4.69
N MET A 101 69.32 72.05 4.31
CA MET A 101 70.48 71.77 5.18
C MET A 101 71.17 73.01 5.80
N ALA A 102 71.03 74.19 5.19
CA ALA A 102 71.65 75.42 5.70
C ALA A 102 70.82 76.19 6.74
N GLN A 103 69.52 75.86 6.91
CA GLN A 103 68.57 76.66 7.70
C GLN A 103 67.96 75.90 8.89
N GLU A 104 67.80 74.57 8.83
CA GLU A 104 67.21 73.78 9.94
C GLU A 104 67.85 72.38 10.09
N PRO A 105 68.81 72.19 11.03
CA PRO A 105 69.50 70.90 11.25
C PRO A 105 68.60 69.82 11.88
N GLU A 106 67.46 70.20 12.48
CA GLU A 106 66.50 69.27 13.08
C GLU A 106 65.84 68.35 12.04
N ASN A 107 65.64 68.83 10.80
CA ASN A 107 65.03 68.05 9.72
C ASN A 107 65.91 66.87 9.28
N LEU A 108 67.24 67.04 9.29
CA LEU A 108 68.19 65.97 9.00
C LEU A 108 68.24 64.92 10.11
N CYS A 109 68.16 65.36 11.38
CA CYS A 109 68.09 64.46 12.53
C CYS A 109 66.79 63.63 12.50
N ASN A 110 65.66 64.24 12.17
CA ASN A 110 64.37 63.57 12.04
C ASN A 110 64.35 62.55 10.89
N PHE A 111 64.91 62.89 9.73
CA PHE A 111 65.09 61.95 8.62
C PHE A 111 65.96 60.76 9.03
N THR A 112 67.12 61.02 9.65
CA THR A 112 68.07 59.96 10.07
C THR A 112 67.41 59.02 11.09
N ASN A 113 66.67 59.57 12.05
CA ASN A 113 65.92 58.77 13.02
C ASN A 113 64.82 57.93 12.34
N LYS A 114 64.02 58.51 11.43
CA LYS A 114 63.00 57.75 10.67
C LYS A 114 63.62 56.64 9.82
N ALA A 115 64.72 56.92 9.13
CA ALA A 115 65.44 55.96 8.30
C ALA A 115 65.99 54.78 9.13
N MET A 116 66.51 55.05 10.34
CA MET A 116 67.00 54.00 11.24
C MET A 116 65.90 53.05 11.74
N HIS A 117 64.65 53.51 11.77
CA HIS A 117 63.51 52.70 12.21
C HIS A 117 62.84 51.93 11.06
N ILE A 118 63.20 52.20 9.81
CA ILE A 118 62.70 51.47 8.63
C ILE A 118 63.75 50.41 8.24
N GLN A 119 63.34 49.14 8.16
CA GLN A 119 64.20 48.03 7.76
C GLN A 119 64.41 48.01 6.23
N LEU A 120 65.19 48.98 5.72
CA LEU A 120 65.46 49.15 4.28
C LEU A 120 66.25 47.98 3.66
N ASP A 121 66.90 47.16 4.48
CA ASP A 121 67.76 46.04 4.03
C ASP A 121 66.99 44.72 3.84
N SER A 122 65.67 44.70 4.04
CA SER A 122 64.84 43.50 3.93
C SER A 122 63.60 43.74 3.07
N LEU A 123 63.38 42.87 2.08
CA LEU A 123 62.16 42.83 1.28
C LEU A 123 61.26 41.68 1.76
N PRO A 124 59.94 41.84 1.77
CA PRO A 124 59.03 40.74 2.02
C PRO A 124 59.16 39.69 0.91
N GLU A 125 59.11 38.41 1.29
CA GLU A 125 59.17 37.29 0.35
C GLU A 125 57.84 37.17 -0.39
N VAL A 126 57.90 37.06 -1.73
CA VAL A 126 56.74 36.90 -2.60
C VAL A 126 56.76 35.48 -3.16
N PRO A 127 55.65 34.71 -3.06
CA PRO A 127 55.57 33.38 -3.64
C PRO A 127 55.91 33.39 -5.13
N SER A 128 56.67 32.39 -5.58
CA SER A 128 56.96 32.24 -7.01
C SER A 128 55.71 31.78 -7.77
N LEU A 129 55.61 32.11 -9.06
CA LEU A 129 54.48 31.67 -9.90
C LEU A 129 54.34 30.14 -10.00
N VAL A 130 55.42 29.41 -9.75
CA VAL A 130 55.42 27.93 -9.75
C VAL A 130 54.75 27.38 -8.49
N GLU A 131 54.75 28.14 -7.40
CA GLU A 131 54.10 27.80 -6.12
C GLU A 131 52.64 28.25 -6.07
N ALA A 132 52.21 29.10 -7.03
CA ALA A 132 50.83 29.53 -7.13
C ALA A 132 49.95 28.39 -7.67
N PRO A 133 48.85 28.03 -6.99
CA PRO A 133 47.98 26.94 -7.42
C PRO A 133 47.26 27.29 -8.73
N CYS A 134 47.16 26.29 -9.62
CA CYS A 134 46.41 26.38 -10.87
C CYS A 134 45.14 25.53 -10.79
N LEU A 135 43.98 26.18 -10.80
CA LEU A 135 42.68 25.52 -10.79
C LEU A 135 42.38 24.93 -12.18
N SER A 136 42.11 23.63 -12.22
CA SER A 136 41.72 22.93 -13.45
C SER A 136 40.69 21.85 -13.15
N ALA A 137 39.79 21.59 -14.09
CA ALA A 137 38.79 20.54 -13.98
C ALA A 137 39.17 19.37 -14.88
N GLN A 138 39.19 18.16 -14.33
CA GLN A 138 39.31 16.94 -15.10
C GLN A 138 37.92 16.40 -15.42
N LEU A 139 37.63 16.20 -16.71
CA LEU A 139 36.35 15.69 -17.18
C LEU A 139 36.51 14.23 -17.61
N ASP A 140 35.58 13.37 -17.17
CA ASP A 140 35.54 11.97 -17.56
C ASP A 140 34.32 11.69 -18.46
N ASP A 141 34.58 11.25 -19.69
CA ASP A 141 33.54 10.92 -20.67
C ASP A 141 32.89 9.54 -20.43
N SER A 142 33.43 8.72 -19.51
CA SER A 142 32.91 7.38 -19.22
C SER A 142 31.48 7.40 -18.67
N PHE A 143 31.11 8.49 -17.97
CA PHE A 143 29.78 8.68 -17.40
C PHE A 143 28.69 8.63 -18.46
N LEU A 144 28.89 9.29 -19.61
CA LEU A 144 27.89 9.33 -20.68
C LEU A 144 27.64 7.94 -21.27
N SER A 145 28.68 7.11 -21.38
CA SER A 145 28.57 5.72 -21.82
C SER A 145 27.78 4.88 -20.80
N ALA A 146 28.12 4.98 -19.51
CA ALA A 146 27.40 4.27 -18.45
C ALA A 146 25.92 4.69 -18.39
N ALA A 147 25.64 6.00 -18.41
CA ALA A 147 24.30 6.55 -18.41
C ALA A 147 23.49 6.04 -19.61
N ARG A 148 24.08 6.05 -20.81
CA ARG A 148 23.43 5.52 -22.03
C ARG A 148 23.07 4.05 -21.89
N ASN A 149 23.98 3.25 -21.34
CA ASN A 149 23.75 1.82 -21.14
C ASN A 149 22.61 1.55 -20.15
N HIS A 150 22.54 2.32 -19.07
CA HIS A 150 21.45 2.23 -18.10
C HIS A 150 20.12 2.68 -18.68
N ILE A 151 20.08 3.83 -19.36
CA ILE A 151 18.87 4.38 -20.00
C ILE A 151 18.31 3.41 -21.05
N SER A 152 19.19 2.80 -21.86
CA SER A 152 18.77 1.88 -22.93
C SER A 152 18.14 0.58 -22.42
N LYS A 153 18.38 0.21 -21.16
CA LYS A 153 17.83 -0.98 -20.51
C LYS A 153 16.70 -0.64 -19.53
N HIS A 154 16.36 0.64 -19.39
CA HIS A 154 15.38 1.11 -18.41
C HIS A 154 13.96 0.78 -18.86
N CYS A 155 13.23 0.07 -18.00
CA CYS A 155 11.86 -0.41 -18.22
C CYS A 155 11.73 -1.45 -19.35
N THR A 156 10.64 -2.23 -19.30
CA THR A 156 10.25 -3.17 -20.34
C THR A 156 8.74 -3.09 -20.58
N VAL A 157 8.32 -3.42 -21.80
CA VAL A 157 6.89 -3.53 -22.16
C VAL A 157 6.61 -5.00 -22.48
N ALA A 158 5.67 -5.61 -21.76
CA ALA A 158 5.23 -6.97 -22.06
C ALA A 158 3.88 -6.94 -22.79
N SER A 159 3.72 -7.83 -23.77
CA SER A 159 2.45 -8.03 -24.48
C SER A 159 1.47 -8.88 -23.68
N ARG A 160 1.95 -9.66 -22.72
CA ARG A 160 1.17 -10.52 -21.84
C ARG A 160 1.65 -10.33 -20.40
N PRO A 161 0.79 -9.85 -19.49
CA PRO A 161 1.13 -9.86 -18.08
C PRO A 161 1.17 -11.32 -17.59
N PRO A 162 2.09 -11.69 -16.69
CA PRO A 162 2.26 -13.08 -16.25
C PRO A 162 1.10 -13.57 -15.37
N ILE A 163 0.25 -12.65 -14.90
CA ILE A 163 -0.87 -12.92 -13.98
C ILE A 163 -2.12 -12.21 -14.49
N LEU A 164 -3.26 -12.90 -14.43
CA LEU A 164 -4.57 -12.38 -14.79
C LEU A 164 -5.59 -12.62 -13.67
N ILE A 165 -6.57 -11.73 -13.55
CA ILE A 165 -7.76 -11.99 -12.76
C ILE A 165 -8.56 -13.09 -13.46
N GLU A 166 -8.85 -14.15 -12.72
CA GLU A 166 -9.57 -15.33 -13.18
C GLU A 166 -11.07 -15.20 -12.88
N GLU A 167 -11.40 -14.84 -11.64
CA GLU A 167 -12.78 -14.75 -11.17
C GLU A 167 -12.99 -13.51 -10.28
N LEU A 168 -14.20 -12.92 -10.39
CA LEU A 168 -14.74 -11.92 -9.48
C LEU A 168 -16.06 -12.47 -8.94
N ILE A 169 -16.12 -12.74 -7.63
CA ILE A 169 -17.30 -13.34 -6.99
C ILE A 169 -17.85 -12.36 -5.97
N GLU A 170 -19.13 -11.97 -6.12
CA GLU A 170 -19.78 -11.07 -5.17
C GLU A 170 -19.77 -11.67 -3.75
N ARG A 171 -19.53 -10.81 -2.76
CA ARG A 171 -19.66 -11.11 -1.33
C ARG A 171 -20.46 -10.00 -0.65
N PRO A 172 -21.14 -10.28 0.47
CA PRO A 172 -21.76 -9.26 1.31
C PRO A 172 -20.77 -8.14 1.64
N GLY A 173 -21.02 -6.93 1.15
CA GLY A 173 -20.13 -5.78 1.36
C GLY A 173 -18.72 -5.91 0.76
N GLY A 174 -18.49 -6.84 -0.17
CA GLY A 174 -17.18 -7.09 -0.74
C GLY A 174 -17.20 -7.89 -2.05
N ILE A 175 -16.01 -8.16 -2.58
CA ILE A 175 -15.81 -8.99 -3.77
C ILE A 175 -14.58 -9.87 -3.53
N LEU A 176 -14.74 -11.19 -3.69
CA LEU A 176 -13.62 -12.11 -3.76
C LEU A 176 -13.00 -12.01 -5.15
N VAL A 177 -11.72 -11.64 -5.20
CA VAL A 177 -10.93 -11.57 -6.43
C VAL A 177 -9.97 -12.75 -6.43
N ARG A 178 -10.02 -13.57 -7.48
CA ARG A 178 -9.09 -14.67 -7.72
C ARG A 178 -8.24 -14.38 -8.93
N TRP A 179 -6.98 -14.77 -8.88
CA TRP A 179 -6.06 -14.61 -10.01
C TRP A 179 -5.23 -15.86 -10.23
N CYS A 180 -4.85 -16.07 -11.48
CA CYS A 180 -4.04 -17.19 -11.90
C CYS A 180 -2.80 -16.71 -12.65
N LYS A 181 -1.77 -17.54 -12.59
CA LYS A 181 -0.57 -17.37 -13.39
C LYS A 181 -0.83 -17.92 -14.79
N VAL A 182 -0.49 -17.13 -15.80
CA VAL A 182 -0.67 -17.50 -17.22
C VAL A 182 0.66 -17.70 -17.96
N ASP A 183 1.77 -17.36 -17.31
CA ASP A 183 3.12 -17.62 -17.79
C ASP A 183 3.75 -18.69 -16.90
N ASP A 184 3.93 -19.90 -17.44
CA ASP A 184 4.46 -21.05 -16.70
C ASP A 184 5.91 -20.84 -16.26
N GLU A 185 6.69 -20.03 -16.99
CA GLU A 185 8.09 -19.75 -16.68
C GLU A 185 8.27 -18.73 -15.55
N PHE A 186 7.26 -17.89 -15.31
CA PHE A 186 7.29 -16.89 -14.23
C PHE A 186 7.14 -17.57 -12.85
N VAL A 187 8.03 -17.26 -11.90
CA VAL A 187 7.93 -17.78 -10.52
C VAL A 187 7.58 -16.63 -9.57
N ALA A 188 6.26 -16.43 -9.38
CA ALA A 188 5.72 -15.43 -8.49
C ALA A 188 6.01 -15.77 -7.02
N HIS A 189 6.53 -14.80 -6.28
CA HIS A 189 6.69 -14.86 -4.82
C HIS A 189 5.59 -14.07 -4.13
N ASP A 190 5.32 -12.87 -4.63
CA ASP A 190 4.25 -12.00 -4.13
C ASP A 190 3.34 -11.55 -5.27
N TYR A 191 2.10 -11.32 -4.92
CA TYR A 191 1.06 -10.69 -5.71
C TYR A 191 0.70 -9.34 -5.11
N ARG A 192 0.26 -8.42 -5.97
CA ARG A 192 -0.25 -7.12 -5.56
C ARG A 192 -1.57 -6.87 -6.26
N LEU A 193 -2.64 -6.80 -5.47
CA LEU A 193 -3.99 -6.47 -5.95
C LEU A 193 -4.29 -5.01 -5.65
N GLN A 194 -4.80 -4.31 -6.66
CA GLN A 194 -5.30 -2.95 -6.53
C GLN A 194 -6.76 -2.86 -6.93
N CYS A 195 -7.47 -1.91 -6.31
CA CYS A 195 -8.82 -1.55 -6.71
C CYS A 195 -9.01 -0.04 -6.79
N ARG A 196 -10.05 0.39 -7.50
CA ARG A 196 -10.58 1.76 -7.45
C ARG A 196 -12.05 1.79 -7.75
N LYS A 197 -12.76 2.81 -7.30
CA LYS A 197 -14.08 3.14 -7.85
C LYS A 197 -13.93 3.44 -9.34
N ASN A 198 -14.90 3.03 -10.16
CA ASN A 198 -14.86 3.26 -11.61
C ASN A 198 -14.74 4.75 -11.98
N VAL A 199 -15.27 5.64 -11.12
CA VAL A 199 -15.20 7.10 -11.26
C VAL A 199 -13.91 7.72 -10.70
N ALA A 200 -13.09 6.97 -9.98
CA ALA A 200 -11.87 7.47 -9.37
C ALA A 200 -10.68 7.40 -10.34
N SER A 201 -9.74 8.34 -10.21
CA SER A 201 -8.56 8.40 -11.06
C SER A 201 -7.43 7.46 -10.61
N HIS A 202 -7.32 7.16 -9.31
CA HIS A 202 -6.19 6.43 -8.75
C HIS A 202 -6.60 5.05 -8.24
N PHE A 203 -5.69 4.08 -8.40
CA PHE A 203 -5.77 2.74 -7.83
C PHE A 203 -5.10 2.72 -6.45
N GLU A 204 -5.70 2.00 -5.52
CA GLU A 204 -5.19 1.78 -4.17
C GLU A 204 -4.86 0.31 -3.96
N ASP A 205 -3.80 0.05 -3.20
CA ASP A 205 -3.43 -1.31 -2.80
C ASP A 205 -4.42 -1.84 -1.79
N VAL A 206 -4.99 -3.01 -2.09
CA VAL A 206 -5.89 -3.73 -1.18
C VAL A 206 -5.28 -5.02 -0.65
N TYR A 207 -4.28 -5.57 -1.36
CA TYR A 207 -3.55 -6.75 -0.93
C TYR A 207 -2.13 -6.80 -1.51
N VAL A 208 -1.18 -7.21 -0.67
CA VAL A 208 0.18 -7.59 -1.06
C VAL A 208 0.57 -8.86 -0.29
N GLY A 209 0.90 -9.94 -0.98
CA GLY A 209 1.31 -11.20 -0.37
C GLY A 209 1.29 -12.37 -1.34
N SER A 210 1.49 -13.59 -0.85
CA SER A 210 1.69 -14.80 -1.65
C SER A 210 0.40 -15.52 -2.09
N GLU A 211 -0.76 -15.15 -1.54
CA GLU A 211 -2.03 -15.81 -1.86
C GLU A 211 -2.50 -15.47 -3.28
N SER A 212 -3.24 -16.38 -3.90
CA SER A 212 -3.82 -16.21 -5.24
C SER A 212 -5.26 -15.69 -5.24
N GLU A 213 -5.77 -15.36 -4.06
CA GLU A 213 -7.11 -14.81 -3.89
C GLU A 213 -7.19 -13.86 -2.70
N PHE A 214 -8.10 -12.89 -2.76
CA PHE A 214 -8.34 -11.98 -1.66
C PHE A 214 -9.76 -11.41 -1.68
N ILE A 215 -10.39 -11.31 -0.51
CA ILE A 215 -11.70 -10.68 -0.35
C ILE A 215 -11.51 -9.19 -0.09
N VAL A 216 -11.86 -8.38 -1.08
CA VAL A 216 -11.87 -6.92 -0.93
C VAL A 216 -13.20 -6.53 -0.27
N LEU A 217 -13.15 -6.23 1.02
CA LEU A 217 -14.29 -5.74 1.79
C LEU A 217 -14.46 -4.22 1.64
N HIS A 218 -15.59 -3.73 2.15
CA HIS A 218 -15.96 -2.30 2.17
C HIS A 218 -16.19 -1.73 0.77
N ILE A 219 -16.74 -2.57 -0.10
CA ILE A 219 -17.24 -2.18 -1.41
C ILE A 219 -18.67 -1.66 -1.21
N ASP A 220 -18.89 -0.42 -1.63
CA ASP A 220 -20.23 0.18 -1.65
C ASP A 220 -21.17 -0.64 -2.54
N PRO A 221 -22.32 -1.12 -2.03
CA PRO A 221 -23.26 -1.88 -2.84
C PRO A 221 -23.75 -1.08 -4.05
N ASN A 222 -23.88 -1.76 -5.19
CA ASN A 222 -24.33 -1.23 -6.47
C ASN A 222 -23.42 -0.15 -7.09
N ILE A 223 -22.16 -0.04 -6.62
CA ILE A 223 -21.14 0.81 -7.24
C ILE A 223 -20.13 -0.06 -7.98
N ASP A 224 -19.77 0.36 -9.20
CA ASP A 224 -18.76 -0.31 -10.00
C ASP A 224 -17.34 0.01 -9.51
N TYR A 225 -16.53 -1.03 -9.34
CA TYR A 225 -15.11 -0.98 -9.01
C TYR A 225 -14.29 -1.64 -10.11
N GLN A 226 -13.07 -1.15 -10.30
CA GLN A 226 -12.07 -1.71 -11.20
C GLN A 226 -10.97 -2.38 -10.38
N PHE A 227 -10.60 -3.60 -10.76
CA PHE A 227 -9.56 -4.41 -10.11
C PHE A 227 -8.45 -4.75 -11.08
N ARG A 228 -7.20 -4.71 -10.62
CA ARG A 228 -6.02 -5.17 -11.38
C ARG A 228 -5.00 -5.82 -10.46
N VAL A 229 -4.29 -6.81 -10.97
CA VAL A 229 -3.28 -7.57 -10.21
C VAL A 229 -1.95 -7.61 -10.96
N CYS A 230 -0.84 -7.59 -10.25
CA CYS A 230 0.47 -7.93 -10.78
C CYS A 230 1.19 -8.87 -9.81
N GLY A 231 2.37 -9.35 -10.19
CA GLY A 231 3.20 -10.14 -9.30
C GLY A 231 4.66 -9.76 -9.38
N ARG A 232 5.41 -10.23 -8.41
CA ARG A 232 6.86 -10.04 -8.31
C ARG A 232 7.49 -11.42 -8.11
N GLY A 233 8.56 -11.66 -8.85
CA GLY A 233 9.16 -12.98 -8.96
C GLY A 233 10.59 -12.96 -9.48
N ASP A 234 11.16 -14.14 -9.64
CA ASP A 234 12.45 -14.37 -10.32
C ASP A 234 13.64 -13.59 -9.73
N GLY A 235 13.65 -13.39 -8.40
CA GLY A 235 14.69 -12.64 -7.70
C GLY A 235 14.71 -11.13 -8.02
N ARG A 236 13.68 -10.63 -8.73
CA ARG A 236 13.54 -9.20 -9.05
C ARG A 236 12.76 -8.49 -7.95
N HIS A 237 13.16 -7.25 -7.66
CA HIS A 237 12.40 -6.37 -6.76
C HIS A 237 11.24 -5.65 -7.47
N GLU A 238 11.28 -5.59 -8.81
CA GLU A 238 10.29 -4.91 -9.63
C GLU A 238 9.02 -5.74 -9.79
N TRP A 239 7.87 -5.06 -9.79
CA TRP A 239 6.59 -5.67 -10.11
C TRP A 239 6.48 -5.91 -11.60
N SER A 240 5.85 -7.03 -11.98
CA SER A 240 5.45 -7.31 -13.35
C SER A 240 4.47 -6.26 -13.86
N PRO A 241 4.26 -6.19 -15.19
CA PRO A 241 3.12 -5.48 -15.75
C PRO A 241 1.80 -5.95 -15.12
N TRP A 242 0.87 -5.00 -15.00
CA TRP A 242 -0.47 -5.27 -14.47
C TRP A 242 -1.30 -6.13 -15.42
N SER A 243 -2.18 -6.94 -14.82
CA SER A 243 -3.30 -7.53 -15.51
C SER A 243 -4.17 -6.45 -16.15
N VAL A 244 -4.99 -6.90 -17.08
CA VAL A 244 -6.12 -6.11 -17.55
C VAL A 244 -7.03 -5.80 -16.35
N SER A 245 -7.52 -4.57 -16.29
CA SER A 245 -8.49 -4.17 -15.27
C SER A 245 -9.84 -4.84 -15.53
N GLN A 246 -10.41 -5.48 -14.51
CA GLN A 246 -11.76 -6.05 -14.55
C GLN A 246 -12.74 -5.22 -13.73
N LEU A 247 -13.98 -5.13 -14.21
CA LEU A 247 -15.06 -4.43 -13.52
C LEU A 247 -15.79 -5.41 -12.60
N GLY A 248 -15.95 -5.06 -11.33
CA GLY A 248 -16.74 -5.81 -10.36
C GLY A 248 -17.62 -4.87 -9.55
N LYS A 249 -18.78 -5.39 -9.11
CA LYS A 249 -19.67 -4.72 -8.17
C LYS A 249 -20.25 -5.77 -7.23
N THR A 250 -20.72 -5.36 -6.06
CA THR A 250 -21.54 -6.22 -5.21
C THR A 250 -22.92 -5.62 -5.07
N THR A 251 -23.95 -6.45 -5.13
CA THR A 251 -25.33 -6.08 -4.81
C THR A 251 -25.70 -6.42 -3.36
N LEU A 252 -24.81 -7.14 -2.68
CA LEU A 252 -25.04 -7.71 -1.36
C LEU A 252 -24.63 -6.72 -0.26
N VAL A 253 -25.54 -6.49 0.68
CA VAL A 253 -25.33 -5.56 1.80
C VAL A 253 -24.27 -6.12 2.77
N PRO A 254 -23.36 -5.29 3.30
CA PRO A 254 -22.37 -5.74 4.28
C PRO A 254 -22.97 -6.41 5.52
N HIS A 255 -22.30 -7.44 6.02
CA HIS A 255 -22.61 -8.03 7.32
C HIS A 255 -22.17 -7.10 8.46
N GLU A 256 -23.12 -6.65 9.26
CA GLU A 256 -22.89 -5.77 10.42
C GLU A 256 -23.55 -6.35 11.68
N TRP A 257 -22.87 -6.21 12.81
CA TRP A 257 -23.43 -6.44 14.14
C TRP A 257 -24.42 -5.32 14.53
N CYS A 258 -25.42 -5.66 15.33
CA CYS A 258 -26.37 -4.69 15.87
C CYS A 258 -25.69 -3.75 16.88
N SER A 259 -25.86 -2.44 16.72
CA SER A 259 -25.26 -1.41 17.58
C SER A 259 -26.09 -1.14 18.84
N GLY A 260 -25.43 -0.65 19.90
CA GLY A 260 -26.10 -0.23 21.13
C GLY A 260 -26.50 -1.39 22.05
N PHE A 261 -25.96 -2.59 21.81
CA PHE A 261 -26.21 -3.76 22.62
C PHE A 261 -25.25 -3.83 23.81
N GLU A 262 -25.79 -3.96 25.01
CA GLU A 262 -24.97 -4.08 26.22
C GLU A 262 -24.17 -5.39 26.22
N GLY A 263 -22.96 -5.40 26.78
CA GLY A 263 -22.07 -6.57 26.75
C GLY A 263 -21.08 -6.61 25.59
N TYR A 264 -21.26 -5.79 24.56
CA TYR A 264 -20.38 -5.79 23.40
C TYR A 264 -19.91 -4.40 22.99
N SER A 265 -18.65 -4.32 22.57
CA SER A 265 -18.04 -3.15 21.97
C SER A 265 -17.75 -3.43 20.50
N LEU A 266 -18.23 -2.57 19.62
CA LEU A 266 -18.07 -2.73 18.18
C LEU A 266 -16.95 -1.85 17.61
N SER A 267 -16.29 -2.34 16.58
CA SER A 267 -15.45 -1.49 15.71
C SER A 267 -16.26 -0.39 15.01
N SER A 268 -15.57 0.62 14.48
CA SER A 268 -16.19 1.72 13.71
C SER A 268 -17.02 1.23 12.51
N ARG A 269 -16.61 0.12 11.88
CA ARG A 269 -17.29 -0.51 10.75
C ARG A 269 -18.38 -1.51 11.16
N ARG A 270 -18.58 -1.74 12.46
CA ARG A 270 -19.57 -2.67 13.02
C ARG A 270 -19.45 -4.12 12.53
N ASN A 271 -18.32 -4.54 11.98
CA ASN A 271 -18.07 -5.92 11.57
C ASN A 271 -17.22 -6.72 12.57
N ILE A 272 -16.58 -6.03 13.53
CA ILE A 272 -15.91 -6.66 14.67
C ILE A 272 -16.70 -6.38 15.95
N ALA A 273 -17.00 -7.43 16.70
CA ALA A 273 -17.60 -7.39 18.04
C ALA A 273 -16.62 -7.92 19.09
N LEU A 274 -16.44 -7.19 20.19
CA LEU A 274 -15.64 -7.56 21.35
C LEU A 274 -16.56 -7.72 22.56
N ARG A 275 -16.51 -8.89 23.21
CA ARG A 275 -17.18 -9.14 24.48
C ARG A 275 -16.48 -8.38 25.61
N ASN A 276 -17.21 -7.46 26.25
CA ASN A 276 -16.69 -6.63 27.36
C ASN A 276 -17.12 -7.19 28.73
N ASP A 277 -16.78 -6.47 29.81
CA ASP A 277 -16.99 -6.92 31.19
C ASP A 277 -18.41 -6.65 31.74
N SER A 278 -19.39 -6.29 30.90
CA SER A 278 -20.79 -6.17 31.34
C SER A 278 -21.42 -7.53 31.65
N VAL A 279 -22.41 -7.49 32.54
CA VAL A 279 -23.12 -8.65 33.08
C VAL A 279 -24.19 -9.19 32.11
N SER A 280 -24.57 -8.44 31.08
CA SER A 280 -25.57 -8.90 30.11
C SER A 280 -25.02 -10.05 29.27
N HIS A 281 -25.60 -11.24 29.33
CA HIS A 281 -25.13 -12.43 28.60
C HIS A 281 -25.95 -12.75 27.33
N GLU A 282 -26.68 -11.77 26.82
CA GLU A 282 -27.56 -11.99 25.67
C GLU A 282 -26.78 -12.19 24.34
N VAL A 283 -27.46 -12.81 23.38
CA VAL A 283 -26.95 -12.97 22.01
C VAL A 283 -26.86 -11.62 21.31
N LEU A 284 -25.67 -11.28 20.82
CA LEU A 284 -25.48 -10.20 19.88
C LEU A 284 -25.86 -10.67 18.47
N TYR A 285 -26.92 -10.09 17.91
CA TYR A 285 -27.37 -10.41 16.55
C TYR A 285 -26.78 -9.48 15.50
N SER A 286 -26.87 -9.90 14.24
CA SER A 286 -26.69 -9.05 13.07
C SER A 286 -27.74 -7.94 13.05
N LYS A 287 -27.37 -6.79 12.48
CA LYS A 287 -28.25 -5.62 12.35
C LYS A 287 -29.53 -5.90 11.56
N ALA A 288 -29.44 -6.81 10.59
CA ALA A 288 -30.55 -7.27 9.77
C ALA A 288 -30.29 -8.71 9.29
N ALA A 289 -31.33 -9.35 8.76
CA ALA A 289 -31.23 -10.64 8.07
C ALA A 289 -30.49 -10.44 6.74
N THR A 290 -29.17 -10.61 6.74
CA THR A 290 -28.31 -10.35 5.58
C THR A 290 -27.67 -11.61 5.02
N TYR A 291 -27.74 -12.73 5.74
CA TYR A 291 -27.17 -14.00 5.28
C TYR A 291 -28.18 -14.79 4.47
N SER A 292 -27.94 -14.96 3.17
CA SER A 292 -28.83 -15.69 2.26
C SER A 292 -28.22 -17.02 1.83
N SER A 293 -29.07 -17.97 1.42
CA SER A 293 -28.59 -19.25 0.88
C SER A 293 -27.74 -19.04 -0.38
N GLY A 294 -26.69 -19.86 -0.54
CA GLY A 294 -25.67 -19.71 -1.59
C GLY A 294 -24.54 -18.75 -1.24
N GLN A 295 -24.59 -18.08 -0.08
CA GLN A 295 -23.47 -17.32 0.47
C GLN A 295 -22.65 -18.17 1.45
N THR A 296 -21.35 -17.89 1.53
CA THR A 296 -20.46 -18.37 2.58
C THR A 296 -20.33 -17.29 3.65
N LEU A 297 -21.01 -17.45 4.78
CA LEU A 297 -20.86 -16.54 5.91
C LEU A 297 -19.61 -16.93 6.70
N THR A 298 -18.65 -16.02 6.80
CA THR A 298 -17.36 -16.29 7.46
C THR A 298 -17.19 -15.44 8.70
N PHE A 299 -16.83 -16.09 9.81
CA PHE A 299 -16.34 -15.45 11.02
C PHE A 299 -14.86 -15.75 11.20
N ARG A 300 -14.10 -14.78 11.72
CA ARG A 300 -12.74 -14.99 12.21
C ARG A 300 -12.61 -14.56 13.67
N VAL A 301 -12.05 -15.44 14.48
CA VAL A 301 -11.86 -15.18 15.90
C VAL A 301 -10.49 -14.52 16.09
N GLU A 302 -10.50 -13.24 16.46
CA GLU A 302 -9.30 -12.42 16.62
C GLU A 302 -8.65 -12.63 18.00
N SER A 303 -9.47 -12.78 19.03
CA SER A 303 -9.03 -13.10 20.39
C SER A 303 -10.06 -13.97 21.10
N VAL A 304 -9.60 -14.74 22.08
CA VAL A 304 -10.43 -15.66 22.85
C VAL A 304 -10.47 -15.23 24.31
N GLY A 305 -11.63 -15.42 24.95
CA GLY A 305 -11.78 -15.33 26.40
C GLY A 305 -11.77 -16.72 27.03
N GLN A 306 -12.23 -16.80 28.28
CA GLN A 306 -12.51 -18.08 28.92
C GLN A 306 -13.67 -18.79 28.21
N LEU A 307 -13.54 -20.11 28.04
CA LEU A 307 -14.54 -20.98 27.41
C LEU A 307 -15.74 -21.19 28.35
N ASP A 308 -16.96 -21.04 27.83
CA ASP A 308 -18.20 -21.48 28.50
C ASP A 308 -19.05 -22.33 27.55
N LYS A 309 -19.79 -23.30 28.10
CA LYS A 309 -20.64 -24.19 27.31
C LYS A 309 -21.78 -23.48 26.60
N ARG A 310 -22.16 -22.29 27.07
CA ARG A 310 -23.21 -21.45 26.49
C ARG A 310 -22.71 -20.54 25.37
N ASP A 311 -21.39 -20.47 25.16
CA ASP A 311 -20.86 -19.68 24.07
C ASP A 311 -21.39 -20.22 22.73
N SER A 312 -21.71 -19.32 21.80
CA SER A 312 -22.21 -19.71 20.50
C SER A 312 -21.87 -18.70 19.41
N ILE A 313 -21.62 -19.18 18.20
CA ILE A 313 -21.57 -18.41 16.96
C ILE A 313 -22.45 -19.14 15.96
N GLY A 314 -23.36 -18.45 15.29
CA GLY A 314 -24.30 -19.14 14.41
C GLY A 314 -25.29 -18.26 13.67
N VAL A 315 -26.31 -18.93 13.14
CA VAL A 315 -27.37 -18.36 12.31
C VAL A 315 -28.74 -18.72 12.87
N CYS A 316 -29.72 -17.84 12.71
CA CYS A 316 -31.09 -18.06 13.16
C CYS A 316 -32.10 -17.36 12.26
N VAL A 317 -33.35 -17.83 12.32
CA VAL A 317 -34.45 -17.27 11.52
C VAL A 317 -34.85 -15.87 12.01
N GLU A 318 -34.90 -15.67 13.32
CA GLU A 318 -35.33 -14.41 13.94
C GLU A 318 -34.52 -14.10 15.22
N PRO A 319 -34.28 -12.82 15.52
CA PRO A 319 -33.70 -12.42 16.79
C PRO A 319 -34.72 -12.64 17.92
N GLN A 320 -34.34 -13.42 18.92
CA GLN A 320 -35.13 -13.62 20.14
C GLN A 320 -34.30 -13.13 21.33
N PHE A 321 -34.78 -12.08 21.99
CA PHE A 321 -34.17 -11.52 23.19
C PHE A 321 -34.54 -12.37 24.42
N GLY A 322 -33.67 -12.40 25.43
CA GLY A 322 -33.83 -13.22 26.63
C GLY A 322 -33.22 -14.63 26.58
N TYR A 323 -32.66 -15.05 25.43
CA TYR A 323 -31.80 -16.23 25.36
C TYR A 323 -30.33 -15.85 25.55
N GLU A 324 -29.60 -16.65 26.34
CA GLU A 324 -28.16 -16.47 26.57
C GLU A 324 -27.31 -17.02 25.40
N SER A 325 -27.90 -17.82 24.51
CA SER A 325 -27.17 -18.42 23.40
C SER A 325 -28.07 -18.76 22.19
N LEU A 326 -27.42 -19.03 21.06
CA LEU A 326 -28.07 -19.58 19.86
C LEU A 326 -28.35 -21.08 19.95
N GLN A 327 -28.07 -21.73 21.09
CA GLN A 327 -28.35 -23.16 21.30
C GLN A 327 -29.84 -23.36 21.60
N ARG A 328 -30.70 -22.97 20.66
CA ARG A 328 -32.15 -22.91 20.79
C ARG A 328 -32.86 -23.33 19.50
N ASP A 329 -34.17 -23.41 19.58
CA ASP A 329 -35.00 -23.69 18.41
C ASP A 329 -34.87 -22.59 17.33
N LYS A 330 -35.03 -22.98 16.07
CA LYS A 330 -34.86 -22.15 14.86
C LYS A 330 -33.49 -21.46 14.75
N ALA A 331 -32.46 -22.10 15.30
CA ALA A 331 -31.08 -21.66 15.21
C ALA A 331 -30.13 -22.84 14.97
N VAL A 332 -29.00 -22.52 14.33
CA VAL A 332 -27.87 -23.42 14.10
C VAL A 332 -26.62 -22.69 14.55
N CYS A 333 -25.83 -23.31 15.43
CA CYS A 333 -24.62 -22.67 15.93
C CYS A 333 -23.52 -23.67 16.28
N ILE A 334 -22.31 -23.14 16.43
CA ILE A 334 -21.15 -23.83 16.98
C ILE A 334 -20.77 -23.18 18.31
N SER A 335 -20.41 -23.99 19.31
CA SER A 335 -19.85 -23.50 20.57
C SER A 335 -18.35 -23.32 20.49
N THR A 336 -17.76 -22.66 21.50
CA THR A 336 -16.31 -22.44 21.56
C THR A 336 -15.50 -23.73 21.77
N SER A 337 -16.13 -24.81 22.25
CA SER A 337 -15.54 -26.15 22.31
C SER A 337 -15.59 -26.92 20.99
N GLY A 338 -16.28 -26.38 19.97
CA GLY A 338 -16.49 -27.04 18.68
C GLY A 338 -17.73 -27.93 18.60
N ALA A 339 -18.59 -27.93 19.63
CA ALA A 339 -19.86 -28.64 19.60
C ALA A 339 -20.86 -27.91 18.68
N VAL A 340 -21.59 -28.66 17.85
CA VAL A 340 -22.53 -28.11 16.87
C VAL A 340 -23.96 -28.38 17.31
N PHE A 341 -24.81 -27.36 17.26
CA PHE A 341 -26.20 -27.42 17.68
C PHE A 341 -27.13 -27.11 16.51
N VAL A 342 -28.20 -27.90 16.39
CA VAL A 342 -29.25 -27.73 15.38
C VAL A 342 -30.60 -27.72 16.10
N ASN A 343 -31.32 -26.61 16.01
CA ASN A 343 -32.57 -26.38 16.77
C ASN A 343 -32.40 -26.70 18.27
N GLY A 344 -31.27 -26.27 18.84
CA GLY A 344 -30.91 -26.45 20.25
C GLY A 344 -30.44 -27.86 20.65
N LYS A 345 -30.38 -28.80 19.70
CA LYS A 345 -29.90 -30.17 19.96
C LYS A 345 -28.45 -30.32 19.52
N GLU A 346 -27.59 -30.76 20.44
CA GLU A 346 -26.18 -31.03 20.15
C GLU A 346 -26.04 -32.23 19.19
N MET A 347 -25.22 -32.06 18.17
CA MET A 347 -24.83 -33.11 17.24
C MET A 347 -23.67 -33.93 17.79
N THR A 348 -23.60 -35.21 17.40
CA THR A 348 -22.50 -36.11 17.80
C THR A 348 -21.16 -35.72 17.18
N ASN A 349 -21.19 -35.19 15.95
CA ASN A 349 -19.98 -34.74 15.26
C ASN A 349 -19.59 -33.37 15.76
N GLN A 350 -18.34 -33.25 16.24
CA GLN A 350 -17.78 -32.00 16.73
C GLN A 350 -16.65 -31.52 15.80
N LEU A 351 -16.52 -30.21 15.71
CA LEU A 351 -15.41 -29.52 15.05
C LEU A 351 -14.27 -29.27 16.04
N PRO A 352 -13.06 -28.91 15.57
CA PRO A 352 -11.98 -28.53 16.46
C PRO A 352 -12.36 -27.34 17.34
N PRO A 353 -11.89 -27.29 18.61
CA PRO A 353 -12.09 -26.14 19.48
C PRO A 353 -11.59 -24.84 18.85
N ILE A 354 -12.26 -23.73 19.15
CA ILE A 354 -11.95 -22.43 18.57
C ILE A 354 -10.72 -21.84 19.25
N THR A 355 -9.73 -21.45 18.46
CA THR A 355 -8.51 -20.74 18.91
C THR A 355 -8.39 -19.38 18.22
N PRO A 356 -7.53 -18.46 18.71
CA PRO A 356 -7.22 -17.24 17.97
C PRO A 356 -6.76 -17.55 16.54
N GLY A 357 -7.30 -16.81 15.57
CA GLY A 357 -7.09 -17.01 14.14
C GLY A 357 -8.04 -18.03 13.49
N SER A 358 -8.82 -18.80 14.26
CA SER A 358 -9.77 -19.76 13.69
C SER A 358 -10.81 -19.06 12.82
N THR A 359 -11.06 -19.63 11.64
CA THR A 359 -12.13 -19.22 10.73
C THR A 359 -13.28 -20.21 10.82
N ILE A 360 -14.50 -19.68 10.90
CA ILE A 360 -15.73 -20.46 10.99
C ILE A 360 -16.61 -20.05 9.82
N THR A 361 -17.04 -21.02 9.04
CA THR A 361 -17.82 -20.81 7.82
C THR A 361 -19.18 -21.48 7.95
N PHE A 362 -20.21 -20.80 7.44
CA PHE A 362 -21.54 -21.35 7.26
C PHE A 362 -21.89 -21.26 5.79
N ASP A 363 -22.08 -22.42 5.17
CA ASP A 363 -22.57 -22.56 3.81
C ASP A 363 -23.95 -23.22 3.85
N MET A 364 -24.89 -22.69 3.08
CA MET A 364 -26.27 -23.13 3.12
C MET A 364 -26.88 -23.22 1.74
N GLU A 365 -27.43 -24.39 1.45
CA GLU A 365 -28.13 -24.67 0.20
C GLU A 365 -29.58 -25.08 0.49
N VAL A 366 -30.51 -24.56 -0.31
CA VAL A 366 -31.91 -24.97 -0.24
C VAL A 366 -32.05 -26.31 -0.97
N VAL A 367 -32.54 -27.33 -0.27
CA VAL A 367 -32.77 -28.65 -0.87
C VAL A 367 -34.20 -28.68 -1.40
N SER A 368 -34.34 -28.70 -2.72
CA SER A 368 -35.63 -28.88 -3.39
C SER A 368 -36.18 -30.28 -3.08
N LEU A 369 -37.10 -30.38 -2.12
CA LEU A 369 -37.92 -31.59 -2.02
C LEU A 369 -38.95 -31.56 -3.15
N GLY A 370 -38.95 -32.60 -3.99
CA GLY A 370 -40.09 -32.87 -4.87
C GLY A 370 -41.37 -32.92 -4.04
N THR A 371 -42.49 -32.47 -4.61
CA THR A 371 -43.82 -32.40 -3.98
C THR A 371 -44.11 -33.63 -3.12
N SER A 372 -44.09 -33.47 -1.79
CA SER A 372 -44.46 -34.55 -0.88
C SER A 372 -45.99 -34.63 -0.80
N ASN A 373 -46.55 -35.75 -1.24
CA ASN A 373 -47.91 -36.14 -0.93
C ASN A 373 -48.01 -36.44 0.57
N ASN A 374 -48.83 -35.66 1.27
CA ASN A 374 -49.57 -35.93 2.52
C ASN A 374 -49.45 -34.77 3.51
N ASN A 375 -50.60 -34.14 3.80
CA ASN A 375 -51.09 -33.35 4.95
C ASN A 375 -50.16 -32.74 6.04
N GLU A 376 -48.85 -32.71 5.89
CA GLU A 376 -47.93 -31.90 6.67
C GLU A 376 -47.58 -30.65 5.84
N GLY A 377 -47.60 -29.46 6.45
CA GLY A 377 -47.23 -28.22 5.77
C GLY A 377 -45.82 -28.34 5.16
N PRO A 378 -45.48 -27.52 4.14
CA PRO A 378 -44.20 -27.67 3.44
C PRO A 378 -43.03 -27.48 4.41
N ILE A 379 -42.33 -28.57 4.73
CA ILE A 379 -41.11 -28.49 5.53
C ILE A 379 -39.97 -28.06 4.61
N HIS A 380 -39.36 -26.92 4.92
CA HIS A 380 -38.25 -26.37 4.14
C HIS A 380 -36.94 -26.92 4.67
N LYS A 381 -36.32 -27.77 3.86
CA LYS A 381 -35.05 -28.42 4.18
C LYS A 381 -33.88 -27.60 3.62
N ARG A 382 -32.92 -27.29 4.48
CA ARG A 382 -31.66 -26.66 4.10
C ARG A 382 -30.51 -27.59 4.42
N ARG A 383 -29.60 -27.77 3.48
CA ARG A 383 -28.33 -28.43 3.77
C ARG A 383 -27.38 -27.37 4.28
N VAL A 384 -26.85 -27.58 5.47
CA VAL A 384 -25.91 -26.67 6.12
C VAL A 384 -24.57 -27.36 6.26
N THR A 385 -23.52 -26.67 5.85
CA THR A 385 -22.13 -27.05 6.08
C THR A 385 -21.52 -26.04 7.03
N ILE A 386 -21.01 -26.50 8.17
CA ILE A 386 -20.20 -25.67 9.07
C ILE A 386 -18.75 -26.12 8.94
N GLY A 387 -17.88 -25.20 8.50
CA GLY A 387 -16.44 -25.44 8.38
C GLY A 387 -15.66 -24.71 9.47
N SER A 388 -14.69 -25.39 10.09
CA SER A 388 -13.71 -24.79 11.02
C SER A 388 -12.38 -25.56 10.98
N ASN A 389 -11.25 -24.86 10.84
CA ASN A 389 -9.90 -25.42 10.87
C ASN A 389 -9.72 -26.67 9.97
N ASN A 390 -10.14 -26.58 8.70
CA ASN A 390 -10.11 -27.65 7.69
C ASN A 390 -10.94 -28.91 8.02
N ARG A 391 -11.86 -28.82 8.97
CA ARG A 391 -12.90 -29.83 9.18
C ARG A 391 -14.26 -29.24 8.89
N GLU A 392 -15.17 -30.08 8.43
CA GLU A 392 -16.53 -29.68 8.12
C GLU A 392 -17.53 -30.68 8.71
N VAL A 393 -18.70 -30.18 9.06
CA VAL A 393 -19.86 -31.01 9.36
C VAL A 393 -21.01 -30.58 8.47
N VAL A 394 -21.69 -31.57 7.89
CA VAL A 394 -22.82 -31.36 6.97
C VAL A 394 -24.06 -32.00 7.56
N PHE A 395 -25.16 -31.26 7.60
CA PHE A 395 -26.42 -31.75 8.13
C PHE A 395 -27.62 -31.05 7.50
N ASP A 396 -28.81 -31.58 7.80
CA ASP A 396 -30.07 -31.02 7.36
C ASP A 396 -30.72 -30.21 8.46
N TRP A 397 -30.99 -28.95 8.15
CA TRP A 397 -31.75 -28.05 9.00
C TRP A 397 -33.19 -27.95 8.47
N MET A 398 -34.14 -28.41 9.28
CA MET A 398 -35.56 -28.42 8.95
C MET A 398 -36.23 -27.19 9.55
N LEU A 399 -36.89 -26.41 8.70
CA LEU A 399 -37.62 -25.20 9.06
C LEU A 399 -39.09 -25.30 8.64
N GLU A 400 -39.98 -24.84 9.51
CA GLU A 400 -41.43 -24.79 9.23
C GLU A 400 -41.82 -23.61 8.32
N GLN A 401 -40.93 -22.65 8.12
CA GLN A 401 -41.18 -21.41 7.36
C GLN A 401 -40.10 -21.19 6.30
N THR A 402 -40.50 -20.61 5.16
CA THR A 402 -39.57 -20.06 4.17
C THR A 402 -38.93 -18.79 4.70
N CYS A 403 -37.61 -18.68 4.63
CA CYS A 403 -36.89 -17.48 5.03
C CYS A 403 -35.76 -17.18 4.02
N ASP A 404 -35.88 -16.11 3.23
CA ASP A 404 -34.90 -15.85 2.16
C ASP A 404 -33.53 -15.45 2.70
N SER A 405 -33.52 -14.76 3.85
CA SER A 405 -32.32 -14.30 4.54
C SER A 405 -32.43 -14.53 6.03
N LEU A 406 -31.32 -14.88 6.66
CA LEU A 406 -31.21 -15.23 8.07
C LEU A 406 -30.42 -14.16 8.82
N TYR A 407 -30.66 -14.10 10.13
CA TYR A 407 -29.79 -13.40 11.05
C TYR A 407 -28.60 -14.28 11.38
N PHE A 408 -27.49 -13.65 11.71
CA PHE A 408 -26.39 -14.31 12.40
C PHE A 408 -26.22 -13.71 13.78
N GLY A 409 -25.53 -14.42 14.67
CA GLY A 409 -25.32 -13.94 16.02
C GLY A 409 -24.14 -14.61 16.72
N CYS A 410 -23.72 -14.01 17.82
CA CYS A 410 -22.77 -14.62 18.74
C CYS A 410 -23.16 -14.35 20.20
N SER A 411 -22.79 -15.27 21.09
CA SER A 411 -22.88 -15.12 22.54
C SER A 411 -21.61 -15.61 23.19
N PHE A 412 -21.08 -14.83 24.13
CA PHE A 412 -19.94 -15.23 24.96
C PHE A 412 -20.20 -14.83 26.40
N ILE A 413 -19.97 -15.75 27.34
CA ILE A 413 -20.19 -15.48 28.76
C ILE A 413 -19.08 -14.60 29.33
N HIS A 414 -17.83 -14.93 29.01
CA HIS A 414 -16.65 -14.25 29.54
C HIS A 414 -16.10 -13.20 28.59
N SER A 415 -15.49 -12.14 29.13
CA SER A 415 -14.85 -11.10 28.32
C SER A 415 -13.60 -11.59 27.58
N GLY A 416 -13.21 -10.85 26.55
CA GLY A 416 -12.00 -11.12 25.75
C GLY A 416 -12.25 -11.79 24.40
N TRP A 417 -13.43 -12.37 24.17
CA TRP A 417 -13.81 -12.89 22.86
C TRP A 417 -14.00 -11.76 21.85
N LYS A 418 -13.30 -11.82 20.72
CA LYS A 418 -13.39 -10.85 19.63
C LYS A 418 -13.60 -11.55 18.31
N VAL A 419 -14.70 -11.23 17.64
CA VAL A 419 -15.13 -11.90 16.40
C VAL A 419 -15.33 -10.87 15.30
N LEU A 420 -14.66 -11.11 14.17
CA LEU A 420 -14.88 -10.44 12.90
C LEU A 420 -15.90 -11.25 12.09
N VAL A 421 -16.87 -10.58 11.47
CA VAL A 421 -17.70 -11.13 10.39
C VAL A 421 -17.25 -10.50 9.06
N PHE A 422 -17.11 -11.30 8.02
CA PHE A 422 -16.71 -10.87 6.68
C PHE A 422 -17.90 -10.42 5.83
#